data_AF-E9FUZ5-F1
#
_entry.id   AF-E9FUZ5-F1
#
_cell.length_a   1.000
_cell.length_b   1.000
_cell.length_c   1.000
_cell.angle_alpha   90.00
_cell.angle_beta   90.00
_cell.angle_gamma   90.00
#
_symmetry.space_group_name_H-M   'P 1'
#
loop_
_entity.id
_entity.type
_entity.pdbx_description
1 polymer ?
#
loop_
_entity_poly.entity_id
_entity_poly.type
_entity_poly.pdbx_seq_one_letter_code
_entity_poly.pdbx_strand_id
1 'polypeptide(L)'
;MFRSQAGGACDCGDTSVMKEAGFCERHGPHAHVGKPILPPELLAVSQAVMPLIILRLIQHLRSHSIPDILEDQLQSVQDADCFITMLHEYSGMGAAMRHVMTSALISPQLYAQLTEVPSGDSEYAQFMKEAQRMYEKSLESLPGPEPPDEYKAYPALQDSLVHRTFLEELVFWTVKFEFPQKLVCLLLNMLPDPDYKLFSNEELATKMAEELHLLHVMVVSLRDMMSKILVPSTLQDPKKNFHFVVDCSKHVMRDHCYWPLVSDLSNLLSHRPVALLFLSDDSLLEMWFSFLSMFQGMNVNQRELSTHVEFEPNTYYAAFSAELEAPASAMWALAIHLRDTGSIHLTKIRIPIKLAFTSHSIAILQLSLVKLFGHKEYF
;
A
#
# COMPACT_ATOMS: atom_id res chain seq x y z
N MET A 1 9.70 8.43 -24.94
CA MET A 1 9.09 8.23 -23.61
C MET A 1 7.75 7.59 -23.87
N PHE A 2 7.55 6.31 -23.54
CA PHE A 2 6.19 5.73 -23.56
C PHE A 2 5.49 6.30 -22.32
N ARG A 3 4.87 7.48 -22.49
CA ARG A 3 3.84 7.94 -21.57
C ARG A 3 2.57 7.26 -22.04
N SER A 4 1.91 6.47 -21.21
CA SER A 4 0.51 6.18 -21.51
C SER A 4 -0.21 7.54 -21.57
N GLN A 5 -1.21 7.69 -22.45
CA GLN A 5 -2.03 8.93 -22.48
C GLN A 5 -2.68 9.23 -21.12
N ALA A 6 -2.71 8.25 -20.21
CA ALA A 6 -3.21 8.36 -18.85
C ALA A 6 -2.12 8.61 -17.76
N GLY A 7 -0.85 8.85 -18.12
CA GLY A 7 0.18 9.28 -17.15
C GLY A 7 0.91 8.17 -16.40
N GLY A 8 1.17 7.01 -17.02
CA GLY A 8 1.97 5.93 -16.42
C GLY A 8 3.48 6.21 -16.41
N ALA A 9 4.18 5.70 -15.38
CA ALA A 9 5.64 5.64 -15.33
C ALA A 9 6.18 4.68 -16.41
N CYS A 10 7.39 4.93 -16.90
CA CYS A 10 8.00 4.14 -17.96
C CYS A 10 8.98 3.12 -17.37
N ASP A 11 8.60 1.84 -17.35
CA ASP A 11 9.42 0.72 -16.81
C ASP A 11 10.55 0.25 -17.76
N CYS A 12 10.78 0.98 -18.85
CA CYS A 12 11.84 0.68 -19.80
C CYS A 12 13.22 0.81 -19.13
N GLY A 13 13.97 -0.28 -19.09
CA GLY A 13 15.29 -0.38 -18.47
C GLY A 13 15.30 -1.09 -17.11
N ASP A 14 14.13 -1.48 -16.61
CA ASP A 14 13.96 -2.19 -15.35
C ASP A 14 13.86 -3.70 -15.57
N THR A 15 14.93 -4.44 -15.23
CA THR A 15 15.01 -5.91 -15.39
C THR A 15 14.08 -6.68 -14.46
N SER A 16 13.56 -6.04 -13.42
CA SER A 16 12.60 -6.68 -12.51
C SER A 16 11.16 -6.66 -13.05
N VAL A 17 10.85 -5.74 -13.97
CA VAL A 17 9.49 -5.56 -14.52
C VAL A 17 9.41 -6.06 -15.97
N MET A 18 10.47 -5.82 -16.76
CA MET A 18 10.51 -6.16 -18.18
C MET A 18 11.77 -6.96 -18.51
N LYS A 19 11.63 -7.93 -19.42
CA LYS A 19 12.79 -8.66 -19.95
C LYS A 19 13.72 -7.71 -20.71
N GLU A 20 15.03 -7.95 -20.61
CA GLU A 20 16.05 -7.12 -21.26
C GLU A 20 15.82 -6.92 -22.77
N ALA A 21 15.30 -7.94 -23.45
CA ALA A 21 14.95 -7.88 -24.87
C ALA A 21 13.89 -6.81 -25.23
N GLY A 22 13.14 -6.31 -24.24
CA GLY A 22 12.16 -5.24 -24.39
C GLY A 22 12.71 -3.84 -24.13
N PHE A 23 13.99 -3.70 -23.77
CA PHE A 23 14.60 -2.39 -23.52
C PHE A 23 15.03 -1.71 -24.82
N CYS A 24 14.90 -0.39 -24.86
CA CYS A 24 15.48 0.39 -25.96
C CYS A 24 16.97 0.65 -25.71
N GLU A 25 17.73 0.98 -26.75
CA GLU A 25 19.18 1.24 -26.65
C GLU A 25 19.58 2.36 -25.66
N ARG A 26 18.60 3.18 -25.23
CA ARG A 26 18.81 4.28 -24.27
C ARG A 26 18.52 3.90 -22.82
N HIS A 27 17.91 2.76 -22.55
CA HIS A 27 17.53 2.30 -21.21
C HIS A 27 17.93 0.84 -21.00
N GLY A 28 18.27 0.45 -19.76
CA GLY A 28 18.69 -0.91 -19.42
C GLY A 28 20.12 -1.00 -18.90
N PRO A 29 20.56 -2.19 -18.46
CA PRO A 29 21.83 -2.38 -17.73
C PRO A 29 23.06 -1.90 -18.51
N HIS A 30 22.98 -1.94 -19.83
CA HIS A 30 24.09 -1.58 -20.72
C HIS A 30 24.04 -0.14 -21.25
N ALA A 31 23.02 0.66 -20.88
CA ALA A 31 22.85 2.03 -21.39
C ALA A 31 23.98 3.00 -20.99
N HIS A 32 24.80 2.62 -20.01
CA HIS A 32 25.93 3.40 -19.50
C HIS A 32 27.30 2.89 -19.99
N VAL A 33 27.37 1.75 -20.67
CA VAL A 33 28.62 1.17 -21.16
C VAL A 33 29.21 2.11 -22.23
N GLY A 34 30.39 2.66 -21.94
CA GLY A 34 31.13 3.55 -22.86
C GLY A 34 30.75 5.03 -22.81
N LYS A 35 29.90 5.47 -21.86
CA LYS A 35 29.64 6.90 -21.64
C LYS A 35 30.66 7.51 -20.67
N PRO A 36 31.15 8.74 -20.93
CA PRO A 36 32.09 9.41 -20.03
C PRO A 36 31.46 9.64 -18.65
N ILE A 37 32.24 9.44 -17.60
CA ILE A 37 31.85 9.74 -16.23
C ILE A 37 31.64 11.26 -16.12
N LEU A 38 30.50 11.66 -15.55
CA LEU A 38 30.17 13.07 -15.41
C LEU A 38 31.16 13.73 -14.42
N PRO A 39 31.77 14.88 -14.75
CA PRO A 39 32.61 15.60 -13.80
C PRO A 39 31.82 15.98 -12.54
N PRO A 40 32.31 15.66 -11.32
CA PRO A 40 31.60 15.93 -10.07
C PRO A 40 31.23 17.40 -9.89
N GLU A 41 32.07 18.31 -10.39
CA GLU A 41 31.89 19.76 -10.28
C GLU A 41 30.64 20.26 -11.01
N LEU A 42 30.20 19.52 -12.04
CA LEU A 42 29.01 19.88 -12.81
C LEU A 42 27.72 19.73 -11.99
N LEU A 43 27.70 18.80 -11.02
CA LEU A 43 26.55 18.56 -10.15
C LEU A 43 26.66 19.23 -8.80
N ALA A 44 27.80 19.82 -8.45
CA ALA A 44 28.05 20.35 -7.11
C ALA A 44 26.98 21.34 -6.64
N VAL A 45 26.57 22.26 -7.53
CA VAL A 45 25.48 23.22 -7.23
C VAL A 45 24.16 22.51 -7.05
N SER A 46 23.81 21.59 -7.96
CA SER A 46 22.58 20.81 -7.88
C SER A 46 22.52 19.98 -6.59
N GLN A 47 23.62 19.37 -6.18
CA GLN A 47 23.73 18.59 -4.95
C GLN A 47 23.57 19.44 -3.69
N ALA A 48 24.09 20.68 -3.70
CA ALA A 48 23.94 21.60 -2.58
C ALA A 48 22.53 22.20 -2.49
N VAL A 49 21.89 22.48 -3.64
CA VAL A 49 20.62 23.21 -3.68
C VAL A 49 19.41 22.28 -3.62
N MET A 50 19.47 21.08 -4.19
CA MET A 50 18.32 20.16 -4.27
C MET A 50 17.70 19.82 -2.91
N PRO A 51 18.47 19.51 -1.84
CA PRO A 51 17.91 19.27 -0.51
C PRO A 51 17.10 20.47 0.02
N LEU A 52 17.53 21.70 -0.29
CA LEU A 52 16.84 22.93 0.13
C LEU A 52 15.55 23.15 -0.66
N ILE A 53 15.54 22.81 -1.95
CA ILE A 53 14.34 22.85 -2.79
C ILE A 53 13.30 21.87 -2.24
N ILE A 54 13.71 20.63 -1.93
CA ILE A 54 12.83 19.61 -1.36
C ILE A 54 12.32 20.05 0.02
N LEU A 55 13.20 20.59 0.88
CA LEU A 55 12.82 21.15 2.18
C LEU A 55 11.75 22.25 2.01
N ARG A 56 11.89 23.12 1.01
CA ARG A 56 10.92 24.20 0.78
C ARG A 56 9.53 23.65 0.42
N LEU A 57 9.46 22.57 -0.36
CA LEU A 57 8.21 21.86 -0.64
C LEU A 57 7.62 21.27 0.65
N ILE A 58 8.44 20.59 1.45
CA ILE A 58 8.00 20.04 2.75
C ILE A 58 7.44 21.13 3.64
N GLN A 59 8.14 22.25 3.78
CA GLN A 59 7.70 23.38 4.59
C GLN A 59 6.39 23.99 4.07
N HIS A 60 6.19 24.02 2.76
CA HIS A 60 4.91 24.42 2.16
C HIS A 60 3.79 23.46 2.55
N LEU A 61 4.01 22.15 2.41
CA LEU A 61 3.03 21.12 2.77
C LEU A 61 2.67 21.17 4.26
N ARG A 62 3.68 21.32 5.15
CA ARG A 62 3.49 21.53 6.60
C ARG A 62 2.63 22.75 6.90
N SER A 63 2.90 23.87 6.23
CA SER A 63 2.21 25.13 6.54
C SER A 63 0.74 25.14 6.09
N HIS A 64 0.34 24.22 5.20
CA HIS A 64 -1.00 24.14 4.64
C HIS A 64 -1.71 22.81 4.94
N SER A 65 -1.13 21.96 5.78
CA SER A 65 -1.70 20.64 6.09
C SER A 65 -2.94 20.69 6.97
N ILE A 66 -3.22 21.84 7.57
CA ILE A 66 -4.32 22.06 8.50
C ILE A 66 -5.15 23.26 8.04
N PRO A 67 -6.28 23.04 7.37
CA PRO A 67 -7.38 24.00 7.32
C PRO A 67 -8.62 23.45 8.03
N ASP A 68 -9.52 24.37 8.43
CA ASP A 68 -10.83 24.04 9.03
C ASP A 68 -11.80 23.34 8.04
N ILE A 69 -11.45 23.26 6.73
CA ILE A 69 -12.32 22.79 5.62
C ILE A 69 -11.51 22.04 4.53
N LEU A 70 -12.05 20.95 3.96
CA LEU A 70 -11.42 20.06 2.95
C LEU A 70 -11.07 20.77 1.62
N GLU A 71 -11.87 21.77 1.19
CA GLU A 71 -11.63 22.53 -0.06
C GLU A 71 -10.30 23.29 -0.05
N ASP A 72 -9.88 23.80 1.12
CA ASP A 72 -8.62 24.54 1.27
C ASP A 72 -7.39 23.60 1.19
N GLN A 73 -7.55 22.31 1.56
CA GLN A 73 -6.47 21.33 1.44
C GLN A 73 -6.12 21.05 -0.03
N LEU A 74 -7.12 20.90 -0.89
CA LEU A 74 -6.90 20.68 -2.32
C LEU A 74 -6.26 21.91 -2.99
N GLN A 75 -6.68 23.12 -2.59
CA GLN A 75 -6.10 24.38 -3.09
C GLN A 75 -4.61 24.50 -2.71
N SER A 76 -4.23 24.08 -1.51
CA SER A 76 -2.83 24.19 -1.05
C SER A 76 -1.81 23.42 -1.90
N VAL A 77 -2.21 22.26 -2.43
CA VAL A 77 -1.36 21.47 -3.34
C VAL A 77 -1.31 22.14 -4.72
N GLN A 78 -2.43 22.72 -5.16
CA GLN A 78 -2.48 23.49 -6.40
C GLN A 78 -1.59 24.74 -6.34
N ASP A 79 -1.44 25.35 -5.16
CA ASP A 79 -0.53 26.49 -5.00
C ASP A 79 0.95 26.08 -5.15
N ALA A 80 1.28 24.81 -4.90
CA ALA A 80 2.59 24.23 -5.16
C ALA A 80 2.76 23.69 -6.59
N ASP A 81 1.77 23.81 -7.46
CA ASP A 81 1.72 23.16 -8.78
C ASP A 81 2.94 23.51 -9.65
N CYS A 82 3.25 24.80 -9.78
CA CYS A 82 4.43 25.28 -10.51
C CYS A 82 5.73 24.73 -9.92
N PHE A 83 5.80 24.59 -8.60
CA PHE A 83 6.97 24.08 -7.89
C PHE A 83 7.17 22.58 -8.13
N ILE A 84 6.09 21.81 -8.07
CA ILE A 84 6.11 20.37 -8.36
C ILE A 84 6.41 20.13 -9.85
N THR A 85 5.88 20.96 -10.75
CA THR A 85 6.22 20.90 -12.19
C THR A 85 7.71 21.17 -12.44
N MET A 86 8.32 22.13 -11.75
CA MET A 86 9.78 22.33 -11.83
C MET A 86 10.56 21.08 -11.39
N LEU A 87 10.14 20.41 -10.30
CA LEU A 87 10.76 19.15 -9.86
C LEU A 87 10.57 18.02 -10.89
N HIS A 88 9.42 17.97 -11.57
CA HIS A 88 9.22 17.04 -12.69
C HIS A 88 10.18 17.31 -13.85
N GLU A 89 10.41 18.57 -14.21
CA GLU A 89 11.37 18.94 -15.25
C GLU A 89 12.79 18.48 -14.88
N TYR A 90 13.21 18.68 -13.63
CA TYR A 90 14.48 18.19 -13.12
C TYR A 90 14.59 16.66 -13.16
N SER A 91 13.53 15.94 -12.77
CA SER A 91 13.47 14.47 -12.90
C SER A 91 13.61 13.99 -14.36
N GLY A 92 13.18 14.84 -15.30
CA GLY A 92 13.23 14.62 -16.75
C GLY A 92 14.59 14.88 -17.37
N MET A 93 15.53 15.53 -16.67
CA MET A 93 16.87 15.87 -17.20
C MET A 93 17.79 14.64 -17.36
N GLY A 94 17.40 13.48 -16.82
CA GLY A 94 18.10 12.21 -16.99
C GLY A 94 18.65 11.64 -15.69
N ALA A 95 19.42 10.55 -15.82
CA ALA A 95 19.87 9.75 -14.67
C ALA A 95 20.67 10.54 -13.64
N ALA A 96 21.56 11.44 -14.08
CA ALA A 96 22.39 12.24 -13.16
C ALA A 96 21.55 13.14 -12.24
N MET A 97 20.55 13.84 -12.80
CA MET A 97 19.70 14.72 -11.99
C MET A 97 18.75 13.93 -11.11
N ARG A 98 18.21 12.80 -11.61
CA ARG A 98 17.44 11.87 -10.78
C ARG A 98 18.26 11.40 -9.58
N HIS A 99 19.50 10.96 -9.79
CA HIS A 99 20.37 10.53 -8.70
C HIS A 99 20.63 11.62 -7.65
N VAL A 100 20.79 12.88 -8.08
CA VAL A 100 20.89 14.02 -7.15
C VAL A 100 19.62 14.20 -6.33
N MET A 101 18.45 14.11 -6.98
CA MET A 101 17.15 14.22 -6.30
C MET A 101 16.93 13.06 -5.34
N THR A 102 17.23 11.83 -5.73
CA THR A 102 17.01 10.64 -4.92
C THR A 102 17.96 10.59 -3.74
N SER A 103 19.24 10.93 -3.94
CA SER A 103 20.22 11.09 -2.85
C SER A 103 19.75 12.09 -1.80
N ALA A 104 19.15 13.21 -2.22
CA ALA A 104 18.58 14.18 -1.31
C ALA A 104 17.34 13.62 -0.59
N LEU A 105 16.45 12.93 -1.30
CA LEU A 105 15.21 12.35 -0.76
C LEU A 105 15.46 11.28 0.32
N ILE A 106 16.46 10.41 0.12
CA ILE A 106 16.68 9.21 0.96
C ILE A 106 17.71 9.42 2.08
N SER A 107 18.40 10.57 2.15
CA SER A 107 19.46 10.80 3.14
C SER A 107 18.90 11.16 4.51
N PRO A 108 19.12 10.33 5.56
CA PRO A 108 18.66 10.65 6.90
C PRO A 108 19.43 11.79 7.55
N GLN A 109 20.71 11.95 7.20
CA GLN A 109 21.56 13.02 7.73
C GLN A 109 21.10 14.38 7.22
N LEU A 110 20.81 14.49 5.91
CA LEU A 110 20.30 15.73 5.33
C LEU A 110 18.95 16.10 5.90
N TYR A 111 18.05 15.14 6.03
CA TYR A 111 16.74 15.37 6.65
C TYR A 111 16.89 15.91 8.07
N ALA A 112 17.59 15.20 8.95
CA ALA A 112 17.78 15.59 10.35
C ALA A 112 18.42 16.99 10.48
N GLN A 113 19.46 17.28 9.69
CA GLN A 113 20.14 18.57 9.71
C GLN A 113 19.24 19.72 9.23
N LEU A 114 18.44 19.50 8.20
CA LEU A 114 17.65 20.56 7.56
C LEU A 114 16.29 20.80 8.22
N THR A 115 15.77 19.81 8.93
CA THR A 115 14.51 19.95 9.70
C THR A 115 14.73 20.31 11.17
N GLU A 116 15.98 20.36 11.64
CA GLU A 116 16.29 20.76 13.01
C GLU A 116 15.77 22.18 13.31
N VAL A 117 14.99 22.31 14.38
CA VAL A 117 14.41 23.58 14.79
C VAL A 117 15.47 24.43 15.49
N PRO A 118 15.82 25.62 14.97
CA PRO A 118 16.84 26.46 15.59
C PRO A 118 16.42 26.95 16.99
N SER A 119 17.34 26.97 17.95
CA SER A 119 17.08 27.39 19.34
C SER A 119 16.85 28.89 19.52
N GLY A 120 17.09 29.70 18.48
CA GLY A 120 16.96 31.16 18.53
C GLY A 120 15.53 31.67 18.37
N ASP A 121 15.38 33.00 18.40
CA ASP A 121 14.10 33.71 18.23
C ASP A 121 14.07 34.58 16.96
N SER A 122 14.90 34.26 15.96
CA SER A 122 14.79 34.89 14.65
C SER A 122 13.44 34.56 13.99
N GLU A 123 13.01 35.40 13.05
CA GLU A 123 11.81 35.15 12.23
C GLU A 123 11.86 33.75 11.58
N TYR A 124 13.02 33.35 11.09
CA TYR A 124 13.25 32.00 10.55
C TYR A 124 13.07 30.90 11.61
N ALA A 125 13.60 31.09 12.82
CA ALA A 125 13.43 30.12 13.89
C ALA A 125 11.96 29.99 14.32
N GLN A 126 11.20 31.10 14.35
CA GLN A 126 9.77 31.09 14.62
C GLN A 126 8.99 30.35 13.52
N PHE A 127 9.30 30.60 12.25
CA PHE A 127 8.72 29.88 11.12
C PHE A 127 8.97 28.37 11.22
N MET A 128 10.21 27.95 11.53
CA MET A 128 10.55 26.53 11.69
C MET A 128 9.83 25.88 12.87
N LYS A 129 9.68 26.59 14.00
CA LYS A 129 8.89 26.12 15.16
C LYS A 129 7.43 25.89 14.78
N GLU A 130 6.81 26.82 14.05
CA GLU A 130 5.41 26.67 13.65
C GLU A 130 5.24 25.57 12.59
N ALA A 131 6.12 25.48 11.61
CA ALA A 131 6.10 24.40 10.62
C ALA A 131 6.23 23.02 11.28
N GLN A 132 7.11 22.88 12.28
CA GLN A 132 7.24 21.65 13.07
C GLN A 132 5.97 21.34 13.87
N ARG A 133 5.34 22.36 14.46
CA ARG A 133 4.06 22.20 15.16
C ARG A 133 2.93 21.74 14.24
N MET A 134 2.84 22.30 13.02
CA MET A 134 1.83 21.87 12.04
C MET A 134 2.07 20.44 11.58
N TYR A 135 3.33 20.05 11.40
CA TYR A 135 3.71 18.68 11.13
C TYR A 135 3.24 17.72 12.22
N GLU A 136 3.55 17.99 13.50
CA GLU A 136 3.14 17.16 14.64
C GLU A 136 1.63 16.99 14.73
N LYS A 137 0.87 18.09 14.61
CA LYS A 137 -0.60 18.03 14.54
C LYS A 137 -1.13 17.21 13.36
N SER A 138 -0.41 17.22 12.23
CA SER A 138 -0.80 16.45 11.05
C SER A 138 -0.62 14.96 11.30
N LEU A 139 0.45 14.55 12.00
CA LEU A 139 0.64 13.16 12.41
C LEU A 139 -0.51 12.68 13.30
N GLU A 140 -0.93 13.50 14.27
CA GLU A 140 -2.05 13.18 15.18
C GLU A 140 -3.40 13.05 14.46
N SER A 141 -3.56 13.71 13.30
CA SER A 141 -4.82 13.70 12.54
C SER A 141 -5.07 12.42 11.74
N LEU A 142 -4.08 11.54 11.61
CA LEU A 142 -4.18 10.26 10.90
C LEU A 142 -3.77 9.12 11.84
N PRO A 143 -4.57 8.84 12.89
CA PRO A 143 -4.24 7.77 13.83
C PRO A 143 -4.31 6.41 13.14
N GLY A 144 -3.30 5.57 13.42
CA GLY A 144 -3.33 4.15 13.05
C GLY A 144 -4.41 3.38 13.83
N PRO A 145 -4.81 2.19 13.35
CA PRO A 145 -5.67 1.30 14.13
C PRO A 145 -4.94 0.80 15.38
N GLU A 146 -5.65 0.66 16.51
CA GLU A 146 -5.06 0.06 17.72
C GLU A 146 -4.69 -1.41 17.40
N PRO A 147 -3.41 -1.79 17.50
CA PRO A 147 -3.01 -3.16 17.22
C PRO A 147 -3.53 -4.11 18.32
N PRO A 148 -3.84 -5.38 17.96
CA PRO A 148 -4.10 -6.42 18.95
C PRO A 148 -2.96 -6.52 19.98
N ASP A 149 -3.29 -6.93 21.21
CA ASP A 149 -2.33 -6.95 22.32
C ASP A 149 -1.04 -7.73 22.01
N GLU A 150 -1.16 -8.82 21.25
CA GLU A 150 -0.04 -9.65 20.78
C GLU A 150 0.94 -8.91 19.85
N TYR A 151 0.51 -7.81 19.22
CA TYR A 151 1.27 -7.05 18.23
C TYR A 151 1.63 -5.63 18.66
N LYS A 152 1.23 -5.20 19.87
CA LYS A 152 1.57 -3.89 20.44
C LYS A 152 3.09 -3.64 20.51
N ALA A 153 3.89 -4.71 20.56
CA ALA A 153 5.34 -4.61 20.59
C ALA A 153 5.97 -4.26 19.23
N TYR A 154 5.25 -4.40 18.10
CA TYR A 154 5.82 -4.21 16.77
C TYR A 154 5.95 -2.72 16.42
N PRO A 155 7.16 -2.22 16.08
CA PRO A 155 7.38 -0.82 15.76
C PRO A 155 6.49 -0.26 14.66
N ALA A 156 6.18 -1.07 13.64
CA ALA A 156 5.32 -0.68 12.52
C ALA A 156 3.84 -0.46 12.92
N LEU A 157 3.45 -0.93 14.11
CA LEU A 157 2.10 -0.80 14.67
C LEU A 157 2.06 0.15 15.87
N GLN A 158 3.16 0.86 16.17
CA GLN A 158 3.21 1.82 17.26
C GLN A 158 2.57 3.17 16.89
N ASP A 159 2.12 3.89 17.90
CA ASP A 159 1.34 5.13 17.77
C ASP A 159 2.12 6.32 17.18
N SER A 160 3.47 6.29 17.18
CA SER A 160 4.28 7.43 16.76
C SER A 160 4.97 7.20 15.42
N LEU A 161 4.45 7.83 14.36
CA LEU A 161 5.12 7.89 13.06
C LEU A 161 6.32 8.86 13.16
N VAL A 162 7.53 8.33 12.93
CA VAL A 162 8.77 9.13 12.96
C VAL A 162 9.45 9.03 11.60
N HIS A 163 9.32 10.10 10.80
CA HIS A 163 10.03 10.19 9.53
C HIS A 163 11.52 10.50 9.76
N ARG A 164 12.36 9.83 8.96
CA ARG A 164 13.82 9.96 8.98
C ARG A 164 14.37 10.54 7.69
N THR A 165 13.58 10.56 6.63
CA THR A 165 14.00 11.01 5.30
C THR A 165 12.93 11.91 4.68
N PHE A 166 13.31 12.76 3.74
CA PHE A 166 12.34 13.56 2.98
C PHE A 166 11.37 12.68 2.19
N LEU A 167 11.83 11.52 1.71
CA LEU A 167 10.98 10.54 1.04
C LEU A 167 9.83 10.07 1.96
N GLU A 168 10.16 9.62 3.16
CA GLU A 168 9.16 9.14 4.12
C GLU A 168 8.13 10.23 4.43
N GLU A 169 8.57 11.46 4.69
CA GLU A 169 7.64 12.55 4.98
C GLU A 169 6.81 12.96 3.75
N LEU A 170 7.38 12.97 2.54
CA LEU A 170 6.61 13.22 1.32
C LEU A 170 5.56 12.15 1.04
N VAL A 171 5.86 10.87 1.34
CA VAL A 171 4.88 9.78 1.28
C VAL A 171 3.76 10.00 2.30
N PHE A 172 4.08 10.46 3.51
CA PHE A 172 3.03 10.85 4.45
C PHE A 172 2.15 11.99 3.90
N TRP A 173 2.75 13.00 3.28
CA TRP A 173 1.99 14.10 2.68
C TRP A 173 1.12 13.64 1.50
N THR A 174 1.52 12.64 0.72
CA THR A 174 0.61 12.11 -0.31
C THR A 174 -0.64 11.51 0.32
N VAL A 175 -0.54 10.82 1.46
CA VAL A 175 -1.71 10.29 2.18
C VAL A 175 -2.53 11.44 2.78
N LYS A 176 -1.88 12.39 3.45
CA LYS A 176 -2.55 13.49 4.14
C LYS A 176 -3.35 14.41 3.21
N PHE A 177 -2.91 14.57 1.97
CA PHE A 177 -3.60 15.34 0.94
C PHE A 177 -4.39 14.47 -0.06
N GLU A 178 -4.71 13.22 0.31
CA GLU A 178 -5.54 12.29 -0.48
C GLU A 178 -5.02 12.04 -1.91
N PHE A 179 -3.73 11.66 -1.99
CA PHE A 179 -3.01 11.24 -3.20
C PHE A 179 -2.98 12.27 -4.33
N PRO A 180 -2.41 13.47 -4.10
CA PRO A 180 -2.31 14.49 -5.13
C PRO A 180 -1.47 14.01 -6.31
N GLN A 181 -2.11 13.90 -7.48
CA GLN A 181 -1.57 13.19 -8.65
C GLN A 181 -0.16 13.64 -9.04
N LYS A 182 0.12 14.95 -9.09
CA LYS A 182 1.45 15.44 -9.47
C LYS A 182 2.53 15.04 -8.47
N LEU A 183 2.26 15.14 -7.18
CA LEU A 183 3.22 14.72 -6.16
C LEU A 183 3.47 13.21 -6.23
N VAL A 184 2.41 12.42 -6.39
CA VAL A 184 2.52 10.95 -6.58
C VAL A 184 3.36 10.64 -7.82
N CYS A 185 3.04 11.27 -8.97
CA CYS A 185 3.82 11.09 -10.19
C CYS A 185 5.29 11.52 -10.04
N LEU A 186 5.58 12.54 -9.23
CA LEU A 186 6.95 12.99 -8.99
C LEU A 186 7.76 11.90 -8.28
N LEU A 187 7.19 11.29 -7.24
CA LEU A 187 7.81 10.18 -6.52
C LEU A 187 7.99 8.96 -7.43
N LEU A 188 6.97 8.62 -8.24
CA LEU A 188 7.06 7.51 -9.20
C LEU A 188 8.12 7.74 -10.30
N ASN A 189 8.35 8.98 -10.72
CA ASN A 189 9.39 9.30 -11.71
C ASN A 189 10.82 9.01 -11.22
N MET A 190 11.01 8.83 -9.91
CA MET A 190 12.30 8.50 -9.31
C MET A 190 12.60 7.00 -9.27
N LEU A 191 11.59 6.14 -9.46
CA LEU A 191 11.73 4.68 -9.46
C LEU A 191 12.84 4.10 -10.35
N PRO A 192 13.21 4.70 -11.51
CA PRO A 192 14.32 4.20 -12.31
C PRO A 192 15.70 4.33 -11.66
N ASP A 193 15.85 5.11 -10.58
CA ASP A 193 17.10 5.26 -9.85
C ASP A 193 17.29 4.07 -8.88
N PRO A 194 18.37 3.28 -9.00
CA PRO A 194 18.54 2.06 -8.21
C PRO A 194 18.53 2.28 -6.69
N ASP A 195 19.09 3.40 -6.22
CA ASP A 195 19.19 3.71 -4.79
C ASP A 195 17.84 4.18 -4.24
N TYR A 196 17.00 4.80 -5.09
CA TYR A 196 15.62 5.13 -4.75
C TYR A 196 14.70 3.93 -4.78
N LYS A 197 15.02 2.98 -5.67
CA LYS A 197 14.28 1.75 -5.87
C LYS A 197 14.55 0.77 -4.74
N LEU A 198 14.17 1.16 -3.52
CA LEU A 198 14.16 0.27 -2.38
C LEU A 198 13.11 -0.85 -2.54
N PHE A 199 12.19 -0.85 -3.52
CA PHE A 199 10.84 -1.41 -3.33
C PHE A 199 10.20 -2.27 -4.44
N SER A 200 10.86 -3.26 -5.06
CA SER A 200 10.12 -4.14 -6.01
C SER A 200 10.60 -5.57 -6.24
N ASN A 201 11.48 -6.13 -5.40
CA ASN A 201 11.95 -7.52 -5.57
C ASN A 201 11.48 -8.44 -4.43
N GLU A 202 11.44 -9.75 -4.72
CA GLU A 202 11.03 -10.79 -3.77
C GLU A 202 11.82 -10.73 -2.44
N GLU A 203 13.13 -10.43 -2.53
CA GLU A 203 14.02 -10.31 -1.38
C GLU A 203 13.54 -9.23 -0.40
N LEU A 204 13.13 -8.07 -0.91
CA LEU A 204 12.60 -7.03 -0.08
C LEU A 204 11.20 -7.33 0.42
N ALA A 205 10.29 -7.83 -0.44
CA ALA A 205 8.96 -8.23 0.01
C ALA A 205 9.06 -9.18 1.22
N THR A 206 10.03 -10.08 1.17
CA THR A 206 10.40 -10.97 2.28
C THR A 206 10.93 -10.17 3.47
N LYS A 207 11.91 -9.29 3.27
CA LYS A 207 12.47 -8.44 4.32
C LYS A 207 11.42 -7.57 5.04
N MET A 208 10.49 -6.96 4.29
CA MET A 208 9.41 -6.16 4.86
C MET A 208 8.41 -7.02 5.64
N ALA A 209 8.14 -8.24 5.17
CA ALA A 209 7.31 -9.18 5.90
C ALA A 209 7.98 -9.64 7.22
N GLU A 210 9.30 -9.89 7.20
CA GLU A 210 10.06 -10.39 8.35
C GLU A 210 10.42 -9.30 9.37
N GLU A 211 11.01 -8.19 8.92
CA GLU A 211 11.59 -7.16 9.79
C GLU A 211 10.60 -6.06 10.17
N LEU A 212 9.66 -5.74 9.27
CA LEU A 212 8.68 -4.67 9.47
C LEU A 212 7.28 -5.22 9.79
N HIS A 213 7.12 -6.54 9.83
CA HIS A 213 5.84 -7.20 10.07
C HIS A 213 4.72 -6.72 9.13
N LEU A 214 5.07 -6.42 7.87
CA LEU A 214 4.14 -5.80 6.90
C LEU A 214 2.82 -6.58 6.76
N LEU A 215 2.89 -7.92 6.74
CA LEU A 215 1.69 -8.77 6.66
C LEU A 215 0.71 -8.52 7.81
N HIS A 216 1.23 -8.32 9.03
CA HIS A 216 0.41 -8.00 10.20
C HIS A 216 -0.26 -6.64 10.05
N VAL A 217 0.50 -5.62 9.64
CA VAL A 217 -0.01 -4.26 9.39
C VAL A 217 -1.16 -4.30 8.39
N MET A 218 -1.00 -5.03 7.28
CA MET A 218 -2.02 -5.13 6.24
C MET A 218 -3.28 -5.85 6.72
N VAL A 219 -3.13 -7.01 7.37
CA VAL A 219 -4.28 -7.79 7.88
C VAL A 219 -5.02 -7.05 8.99
N VAL A 220 -4.31 -6.42 9.93
CA VAL A 220 -4.91 -5.59 11.00
C VAL A 220 -5.68 -4.43 10.39
N SER A 221 -5.11 -3.72 9.42
CA SER A 221 -5.75 -2.59 8.75
C SER A 221 -7.02 -3.02 7.99
N LEU A 222 -6.98 -4.14 7.26
CA LEU A 222 -8.16 -4.70 6.59
C LEU A 222 -9.25 -5.11 7.58
N ARG A 223 -8.87 -5.78 8.67
CA ARG A 223 -9.80 -6.20 9.72
C ARG A 223 -10.44 -5.01 10.42
N ASP A 224 -9.66 -4.00 10.80
CA ASP A 224 -10.18 -2.78 11.43
C ASP A 224 -11.17 -2.06 10.50
N MET A 225 -10.81 -1.88 9.23
CA MET A 225 -11.66 -1.25 8.22
C MET A 225 -13.03 -1.95 8.11
N MET A 226 -13.04 -3.28 8.06
CA MET A 226 -14.28 -4.06 7.96
C MET A 226 -15.06 -4.10 9.27
N SER A 227 -14.38 -4.12 10.43
CA SER A 227 -15.01 -4.16 11.75
C SER A 227 -15.90 -2.94 12.02
N LYS A 228 -15.56 -1.78 11.42
CA LYS A 228 -16.30 -0.51 11.54
C LYS A 228 -17.63 -0.50 10.77
N ILE A 229 -17.87 -1.47 9.90
CA ILE A 229 -19.04 -1.52 9.02
C ILE A 229 -19.85 -2.82 9.18
N LEU A 230 -19.73 -3.48 10.33
CA LEU A 230 -20.46 -4.72 10.61
C LEU A 230 -21.93 -4.48 10.94
N VAL A 231 -22.78 -5.36 10.40
CA VAL A 231 -24.22 -5.46 10.72
C VAL A 231 -24.58 -6.90 11.11
N PRO A 232 -25.61 -7.10 11.95
CA PRO A 232 -26.04 -8.45 12.31
C PRO A 232 -26.43 -9.27 11.07
N SER A 233 -25.96 -10.51 11.01
CA SER A 233 -26.33 -11.42 9.93
C SER A 233 -27.83 -11.75 9.98
N THR A 234 -28.47 -11.77 8.81
CA THR A 234 -29.89 -12.12 8.67
C THR A 234 -30.11 -13.62 8.43
N LEU A 235 -29.03 -14.41 8.40
CA LEU A 235 -29.10 -15.86 8.23
C LEU A 235 -29.50 -16.54 9.55
N GLN A 236 -30.07 -17.75 9.46
CA GLN A 236 -30.41 -18.58 10.61
C GLN A 236 -31.43 -17.93 11.60
N ASP A 237 -31.61 -18.53 12.78
CA ASP A 237 -32.53 -18.04 13.80
C ASP A 237 -32.00 -16.75 14.44
N PRO A 238 -32.71 -15.60 14.32
CA PRO A 238 -32.26 -14.32 14.87
C PRO A 238 -31.97 -14.34 16.37
N LYS A 239 -32.59 -15.25 17.14
CA LYS A 239 -32.38 -15.37 18.59
C LYS A 239 -31.10 -16.12 18.96
N LYS A 240 -30.52 -16.86 18.01
CA LYS A 240 -29.31 -17.69 18.19
C LYS A 240 -28.16 -17.25 17.29
N ASN A 241 -28.40 -16.29 16.41
CA ASN A 241 -27.40 -15.77 15.51
C ASN A 241 -26.64 -14.60 16.17
N PHE A 242 -25.37 -14.84 16.47
CA PHE A 242 -24.44 -13.84 16.99
C PHE A 242 -23.42 -13.40 15.93
N HIS A 243 -23.60 -13.84 14.68
CA HIS A 243 -22.70 -13.55 13.57
C HIS A 243 -22.96 -12.15 13.02
N PHE A 244 -21.88 -11.45 12.69
CA PHE A 244 -21.90 -10.14 12.07
C PHE A 244 -21.22 -10.20 10.72
N VAL A 245 -21.77 -9.46 9.75
CA VAL A 245 -21.29 -9.42 8.38
C VAL A 245 -21.08 -7.99 7.92
N VAL A 246 -20.25 -7.81 6.90
CA VAL A 246 -19.98 -6.51 6.29
C VAL A 246 -21.24 -5.92 5.64
N ASP A 247 -21.53 -4.66 5.96
CA ASP A 247 -22.57 -3.88 5.31
C ASP A 247 -22.08 -3.35 3.95
N CYS A 248 -22.57 -4.00 2.88
CA CYS A 248 -22.22 -3.68 1.49
C CYS A 248 -22.81 -2.33 1.01
N SER A 249 -23.63 -1.65 1.81
CA SER A 249 -24.13 -0.32 1.49
C SER A 249 -23.16 0.82 1.85
N LYS A 250 -22.13 0.53 2.65
CA LYS A 250 -21.15 1.53 3.11
C LYS A 250 -20.18 1.92 2.00
N HIS A 251 -19.69 3.16 2.07
CA HIS A 251 -18.73 3.75 1.13
C HIS A 251 -17.50 2.86 0.91
N VAL A 252 -16.93 2.32 1.99
CA VAL A 252 -15.78 1.39 1.94
C VAL A 252 -16.00 0.24 0.96
N MET A 253 -17.23 -0.28 0.89
CA MET A 253 -17.59 -1.39 0.01
C MET A 253 -17.99 -0.92 -1.38
N ARG A 254 -18.79 0.15 -1.46
CA ARG A 254 -19.29 0.68 -2.73
C ARG A 254 -18.20 1.23 -3.63
N ASP A 255 -17.20 1.88 -3.03
CA ASP A 255 -16.13 2.57 -3.74
C ASP A 255 -14.81 1.78 -3.66
N HIS A 256 -14.88 0.51 -3.26
CA HIS A 256 -13.76 -0.44 -3.20
C HIS A 256 -12.53 0.09 -2.45
N CYS A 257 -12.72 0.84 -1.36
CA CYS A 257 -11.62 1.47 -0.62
C CYS A 257 -10.63 0.46 -0.03
N TYR A 258 -11.07 -0.78 0.22
CA TYR A 258 -10.23 -1.87 0.72
C TYR A 258 -9.35 -2.50 -0.38
N TRP A 259 -9.71 -2.32 -1.65
CA TRP A 259 -9.15 -3.09 -2.76
C TRP A 259 -7.65 -2.86 -2.98
N PRO A 260 -7.09 -1.64 -2.90
CA PRO A 260 -5.66 -1.44 -3.06
C PRO A 260 -4.84 -2.28 -2.06
N LEU A 261 -5.24 -2.28 -0.79
CA LEU A 261 -4.54 -3.01 0.27
C LEU A 261 -4.64 -4.53 0.08
N VAL A 262 -5.79 -5.02 -0.37
CA VAL A 262 -5.98 -6.43 -0.72
C VAL A 262 -5.15 -6.84 -1.93
N SER A 263 -5.12 -6.01 -2.98
CA SER A 263 -4.34 -6.24 -4.18
C SER A 263 -2.85 -6.33 -3.83
N ASP A 264 -2.35 -5.39 -3.02
CA ASP A 264 -0.97 -5.41 -2.55
C ASP A 264 -0.68 -6.63 -1.68
N LEU A 265 -1.61 -7.06 -0.82
CA LEU A 265 -1.47 -8.28 -0.03
C LEU A 265 -1.35 -9.50 -0.94
N SER A 266 -2.23 -9.65 -1.94
CA SER A 266 -2.15 -10.74 -2.92
C SER A 266 -0.84 -10.72 -3.70
N ASN A 267 -0.33 -9.54 -4.05
CA ASN A 267 0.97 -9.40 -4.72
C ASN A 267 2.11 -9.90 -3.83
N LEU A 268 2.13 -9.51 -2.55
CA LEU A 268 3.12 -10.02 -1.58
C LEU A 268 3.01 -11.54 -1.42
N LEU A 269 1.79 -12.06 -1.27
CA LEU A 269 1.53 -13.49 -1.12
C LEU A 269 1.81 -14.31 -2.38
N SER A 270 2.04 -13.67 -3.53
CA SER A 270 2.50 -14.36 -4.75
C SER A 270 3.97 -14.79 -4.69
N HIS A 271 4.73 -14.24 -3.74
CA HIS A 271 6.10 -14.63 -3.45
C HIS A 271 6.13 -15.78 -2.44
N ARG A 272 6.79 -16.87 -2.80
CA ARG A 272 6.81 -18.09 -1.98
C ARG A 272 7.34 -17.85 -0.55
N PRO A 273 8.45 -17.14 -0.32
CA PRO A 273 8.95 -16.92 1.04
C PRO A 273 7.92 -16.19 1.92
N VAL A 274 7.29 -15.15 1.38
CA VAL A 274 6.26 -14.35 2.07
C VAL A 274 5.01 -15.18 2.37
N ALA A 275 4.54 -15.97 1.41
CA ALA A 275 3.41 -16.87 1.62
C ALA A 275 3.68 -17.91 2.71
N LEU A 276 4.89 -18.46 2.78
CA LEU A 276 5.28 -19.41 3.81
C LEU A 276 5.36 -18.76 5.20
N LEU A 277 5.86 -17.52 5.29
CA LEU A 277 5.82 -16.75 6.54
C LEU A 277 4.39 -16.55 7.02
N PHE A 278 3.49 -16.11 6.13
CA PHE A 278 2.07 -15.96 6.43
C PHE A 278 1.43 -17.26 6.94
N LEU A 279 1.67 -18.36 6.24
CA LEU A 279 1.11 -19.67 6.58
C LEU A 279 1.72 -20.30 7.82
N SER A 280 2.90 -19.83 8.26
CA SER A 280 3.59 -20.35 9.43
C SER A 280 3.15 -19.68 10.73
N ASP A 281 2.57 -18.48 10.64
CA ASP A 281 2.11 -17.67 11.77
C ASP A 281 0.64 -17.97 12.14
N ASP A 282 0.42 -18.60 13.29
CA ASP A 282 -0.93 -19.01 13.73
C ASP A 282 -1.80 -17.80 14.10
N SER A 283 -1.24 -16.78 14.77
CA SER A 283 -1.99 -15.59 15.17
C SER A 283 -2.42 -14.78 13.94
N LEU A 284 -1.53 -14.63 12.95
CA LEU A 284 -1.85 -13.96 11.69
C LEU A 284 -2.94 -14.71 10.91
N LEU A 285 -2.89 -16.04 10.89
CA LEU A 285 -3.93 -16.86 10.29
C LEU A 285 -5.27 -16.71 11.02
N GLU A 286 -5.28 -16.71 12.35
CA GLU A 286 -6.50 -16.50 13.13
C GLU A 286 -7.13 -15.14 12.85
N MET A 287 -6.33 -14.07 12.79
CA MET A 287 -6.80 -12.75 12.37
C MET A 287 -7.34 -12.75 10.95
N TRP A 288 -6.64 -13.38 10.01
CA TRP A 288 -7.08 -13.49 8.63
C TRP A 288 -8.42 -14.22 8.55
N PHE A 289 -8.60 -15.34 9.26
CA PHE A 289 -9.86 -16.05 9.30
C PHE A 289 -10.97 -15.25 10.00
N SER A 290 -10.64 -14.46 11.03
CA SER A 290 -11.59 -13.51 11.62
C SER A 290 -11.99 -12.43 10.64
N PHE A 291 -11.12 -11.99 9.74
CA PHE A 291 -11.46 -11.08 8.66
C PHE A 291 -12.36 -11.78 7.63
N LEU A 292 -12.01 -12.99 7.19
CA LEU A 292 -12.81 -13.77 6.23
C LEU A 292 -14.24 -14.04 6.73
N SER A 293 -14.43 -14.30 8.02
CA SER A 293 -15.76 -14.55 8.58
C SER A 293 -16.70 -13.36 8.43
N MET A 294 -16.19 -12.13 8.38
CA MET A 294 -17.01 -10.92 8.19
C MET A 294 -17.67 -10.87 6.80
N PHE A 295 -17.12 -11.55 5.80
CA PHE A 295 -17.69 -11.65 4.45
C PHE A 295 -18.65 -12.83 4.32
N GLN A 296 -18.65 -13.75 5.29
CA GLN A 296 -19.43 -14.96 5.22
C GLN A 296 -20.93 -14.68 5.42
N GLY A 297 -21.72 -14.88 4.36
CA GLY A 297 -23.16 -14.68 4.41
C GLY A 297 -23.57 -13.21 4.37
N MET A 298 -22.68 -12.33 3.87
CA MET A 298 -23.05 -10.96 3.56
C MET A 298 -23.99 -10.91 2.36
N ASN A 299 -24.94 -9.99 2.40
CA ASN A 299 -25.86 -9.65 1.31
C ASN A 299 -26.43 -10.84 0.51
N VAL A 300 -27.04 -11.79 1.23
CA VAL A 300 -27.57 -13.02 0.62
C VAL A 300 -28.71 -12.74 -0.35
N ASN A 301 -28.72 -13.48 -1.47
CA ASN A 301 -29.79 -13.40 -2.45
C ASN A 301 -31.13 -13.82 -1.84
N GLN A 302 -32.11 -12.93 -1.92
CA GLN A 302 -33.49 -13.21 -1.55
C GLN A 302 -34.28 -13.51 -2.82
N ARG A 303 -35.08 -14.57 -2.76
CA ARG A 303 -35.90 -14.97 -3.90
C ARG A 303 -37.15 -14.10 -3.97
N GLU A 304 -37.22 -13.25 -4.98
CA GLU A 304 -38.43 -12.49 -5.31
C GLU A 304 -39.44 -13.35 -6.07
N LEU A 305 -40.68 -13.38 -5.58
CA LEU A 305 -41.77 -14.21 -6.15
C LEU A 305 -42.86 -13.38 -6.82
N SER A 306 -42.94 -12.09 -6.50
CA SER A 306 -44.07 -11.22 -6.87
C SER A 306 -43.73 -10.17 -7.94
N THR A 307 -42.47 -9.79 -8.07
CA THR A 307 -42.03 -8.69 -8.93
C THR A 307 -40.88 -9.14 -9.82
N HIS A 308 -40.91 -8.73 -11.08
CA HIS A 308 -39.78 -8.95 -11.98
C HIS A 308 -38.63 -8.03 -11.55
N VAL A 309 -37.45 -8.63 -11.30
CA VAL A 309 -36.22 -7.90 -10.98
C VAL A 309 -35.50 -7.62 -12.31
N GLU A 310 -35.52 -6.35 -12.74
CA GLU A 310 -34.85 -5.93 -13.98
C GLU A 310 -33.34 -5.72 -13.79
N PHE A 311 -32.92 -5.28 -12.60
CA PHE A 311 -31.54 -4.98 -12.27
C PHE A 311 -31.21 -5.44 -10.84
N GLU A 312 -30.02 -6.00 -10.66
CA GLU A 312 -29.50 -6.33 -9.34
C GLU A 312 -29.09 -5.06 -8.56
N PRO A 313 -29.26 -5.03 -7.23
CA PRO A 313 -28.82 -3.90 -6.41
C PRO A 313 -27.30 -3.68 -6.48
N ASN A 314 -26.86 -2.42 -6.38
CA ASN A 314 -25.42 -2.12 -6.29
C ASN A 314 -24.73 -2.81 -5.10
N THR A 315 -25.47 -3.05 -4.01
CA THR A 315 -24.95 -3.80 -2.85
C THR A 315 -24.64 -5.25 -3.20
N TYR A 316 -25.39 -5.86 -4.12
CA TYR A 316 -25.14 -7.23 -4.58
C TYR A 316 -23.83 -7.32 -5.36
N TYR A 317 -23.63 -6.39 -6.29
CA TYR A 317 -22.37 -6.27 -7.01
C TYR A 317 -21.18 -6.06 -6.05
N ALA A 318 -21.30 -5.12 -5.10
CA ALA A 318 -20.25 -4.86 -4.11
C ALA A 318 -19.92 -6.12 -3.27
N ALA A 319 -20.94 -6.86 -2.82
CA ALA A 319 -20.73 -8.10 -2.07
C ALA A 319 -20.01 -9.17 -2.91
N PHE A 320 -20.48 -9.42 -4.13
CA PHE A 320 -19.88 -10.43 -5.01
C PHE A 320 -18.43 -10.09 -5.35
N SER A 321 -18.17 -8.84 -5.76
CA SER A 321 -16.83 -8.37 -6.08
C SER A 321 -15.91 -8.46 -4.87
N ALA A 322 -16.38 -8.06 -3.67
CA ALA A 322 -15.58 -8.15 -2.46
C ALA A 322 -15.21 -9.59 -2.08
N GLU A 323 -16.11 -10.57 -2.23
CA GLU A 323 -15.81 -11.99 -1.99
C GLU A 323 -14.73 -12.52 -2.94
N LEU A 324 -14.76 -12.09 -4.20
CA LEU A 324 -13.78 -12.48 -5.22
C LEU A 324 -12.43 -11.78 -5.02
N GLU A 325 -12.46 -10.48 -4.75
CA GLU A 325 -11.29 -9.62 -4.66
C GLU A 325 -10.49 -9.86 -3.39
N ALA A 326 -11.16 -9.99 -2.23
CA ALA A 326 -10.51 -10.07 -0.94
C ALA A 326 -10.24 -11.51 -0.49
N PRO A 327 -11.25 -12.32 -0.09
CA PRO A 327 -11.05 -13.73 0.24
C PRO A 327 -10.41 -14.55 -0.88
N ALA A 328 -11.03 -14.59 -2.06
CA ALA A 328 -10.65 -15.59 -3.07
C ALA A 328 -9.27 -15.31 -3.68
N SER A 329 -8.94 -14.05 -3.99
CA SER A 329 -7.64 -13.65 -4.53
C SER A 329 -6.48 -14.02 -3.59
N ALA A 330 -6.55 -13.59 -2.32
CA ALA A 330 -5.50 -13.84 -1.35
C ALA A 330 -5.37 -15.35 -1.04
N MET A 331 -6.49 -16.07 -0.92
CA MET A 331 -6.45 -17.52 -0.73
C MET A 331 -5.88 -18.27 -1.93
N TRP A 332 -6.14 -17.80 -3.16
CA TRP A 332 -5.51 -18.35 -4.35
C TRP A 332 -4.00 -18.11 -4.38
N ALA A 333 -3.56 -16.89 -4.04
CA ALA A 333 -2.15 -16.54 -3.91
C ALA A 333 -1.43 -17.45 -2.89
N LEU A 334 -2.06 -17.78 -1.77
CA LEU A 334 -1.51 -18.76 -0.82
C LEU A 334 -1.51 -20.19 -1.38
N ALA A 335 -2.62 -20.63 -1.98
CA ALA A 335 -2.83 -21.99 -2.43
C ALA A 335 -1.82 -22.45 -3.51
N ILE A 336 -1.37 -21.55 -4.38
CA ILE A 336 -0.41 -21.90 -5.44
C ILE A 336 0.94 -22.38 -4.89
N HIS A 337 1.30 -22.00 -3.67
CA HIS A 337 2.59 -22.34 -3.05
C HIS A 337 2.57 -23.70 -2.33
N LEU A 338 1.41 -24.32 -2.18
CA LEU A 338 1.21 -25.53 -1.35
C LEU A 338 1.25 -26.85 -2.13
N ARG A 339 1.93 -26.84 -3.27
CA ARG A 339 1.91 -27.96 -4.24
C ARG A 339 3.01 -29.00 -4.01
N ASP A 340 3.92 -28.75 -3.07
CA ASP A 340 5.08 -29.59 -2.82
C ASP A 340 4.94 -30.43 -1.54
N THR A 341 5.64 -31.56 -1.49
CA THR A 341 5.62 -32.47 -0.33
C THR A 341 6.14 -31.82 0.96
N GLY A 342 6.97 -30.78 0.85
CA GLY A 342 7.50 -30.03 1.99
C GLY A 342 6.45 -29.17 2.71
N SER A 343 5.42 -28.71 1.99
CA SER A 343 4.35 -27.86 2.54
C SER A 343 3.12 -28.62 3.04
N ILE A 344 3.12 -29.96 2.96
CA ILE A 344 2.00 -30.83 3.38
C ILE A 344 1.57 -30.57 4.84
N HIS A 345 2.52 -30.28 5.73
CA HIS A 345 2.24 -30.00 7.13
C HIS A 345 1.42 -28.70 7.32
N LEU A 346 1.62 -27.70 6.45
CA LEU A 346 0.84 -26.46 6.41
C LEU A 346 -0.55 -26.73 5.79
N THR A 347 -0.60 -27.52 4.71
CA THR A 347 -1.84 -27.80 3.97
C THR A 347 -2.84 -28.62 4.77
N LYS A 348 -2.41 -29.70 5.45
CA LYS A 348 -3.32 -30.64 6.13
C LYS A 348 -3.96 -30.08 7.40
N ILE A 349 -3.32 -29.11 8.06
CA ILE A 349 -3.75 -28.60 9.36
C ILE A 349 -4.52 -27.29 9.23
N ARG A 350 -4.14 -26.40 8.29
CA ARG A 350 -4.51 -24.98 8.38
C ARG A 350 -5.57 -24.51 7.37
N ILE A 351 -5.75 -25.22 6.26
CA ILE A 351 -6.59 -24.79 5.12
C ILE A 351 -7.99 -25.44 5.09
N PRO A 352 -8.16 -26.75 5.32
CA PRO A 352 -9.45 -27.42 5.13
C PRO A 352 -10.50 -27.01 6.17
N ILE A 353 -10.08 -26.70 7.40
CA ILE A 353 -10.99 -26.59 8.55
C ILE A 353 -11.75 -25.24 8.58
N LYS A 354 -11.23 -24.19 7.93
CA LYS A 354 -11.89 -22.86 7.90
C LYS A 354 -12.36 -22.39 6.52
N LEU A 355 -11.89 -22.99 5.42
CA LEU A 355 -12.40 -22.74 4.05
C LEU A 355 -13.79 -23.36 3.77
N ALA A 356 -14.27 -24.25 4.64
CA ALA A 356 -15.57 -24.90 4.48
C ALA A 356 -16.78 -23.93 4.65
N PHE A 357 -16.54 -22.66 4.96
CA PHE A 357 -17.56 -21.75 5.45
C PHE A 357 -17.88 -20.55 4.55
N THR A 358 -17.09 -20.23 3.53
CA THR A 358 -17.35 -19.09 2.63
C THR A 358 -18.15 -19.50 1.38
N SER A 359 -19.12 -18.67 0.97
CA SER A 359 -20.14 -18.91 -0.07
C SER A 359 -19.60 -19.03 -1.51
N HIS A 360 -20.51 -18.90 -2.50
CA HIS A 360 -20.49 -19.37 -3.89
C HIS A 360 -19.15 -19.34 -4.65
N SER A 361 -18.24 -18.40 -4.35
CA SER A 361 -17.00 -18.23 -5.12
C SER A 361 -15.88 -19.20 -4.71
N ILE A 362 -15.89 -19.71 -3.47
CA ILE A 362 -14.88 -20.67 -3.00
C ILE A 362 -15.20 -22.11 -3.40
N ALA A 363 -16.40 -22.42 -3.91
CA ALA A 363 -16.68 -23.71 -4.53
C ALA A 363 -15.72 -24.02 -5.70
N ILE A 364 -15.31 -22.99 -6.46
CA ILE A 364 -14.33 -23.11 -7.56
C ILE A 364 -12.92 -23.36 -7.03
N LEU A 365 -12.54 -22.70 -5.93
CA LEU A 365 -11.28 -22.90 -5.23
C LEU A 365 -11.21 -24.28 -4.57
N GLN A 366 -12.27 -24.72 -3.88
CA GLN A 366 -12.43 -26.07 -3.35
C GLN A 366 -12.37 -27.13 -4.45
N LEU A 367 -13.06 -26.94 -5.58
CA LEU A 367 -12.97 -27.86 -6.73
C LEU A 367 -11.56 -27.91 -7.32
N SER A 368 -10.84 -26.80 -7.32
CA SER A 368 -9.45 -26.72 -7.80
C SER A 368 -8.46 -27.34 -6.82
N LEU A 369 -8.65 -27.13 -5.51
CA LEU A 369 -7.88 -27.75 -4.42
C LEU A 369 -8.13 -29.26 -4.35
N VAL A 370 -9.37 -29.72 -4.50
CA VAL A 370 -9.73 -31.15 -4.58
C VAL A 370 -9.10 -31.80 -5.82
N LYS A 371 -9.04 -31.08 -6.96
CA LYS A 371 -8.31 -31.52 -8.15
C LYS A 371 -6.79 -31.53 -7.96
N LEU A 372 -6.22 -30.59 -7.19
CA LEU A 372 -4.78 -30.47 -6.93
C LEU A 372 -4.27 -31.48 -5.88
N PHE A 373 -5.05 -31.77 -4.84
CA PHE A 373 -4.65 -32.62 -3.72
C PHE A 373 -5.16 -34.07 -3.80
N GLY A 374 -5.98 -34.37 -4.81
CA GLY A 374 -6.49 -35.72 -5.03
C GLY A 374 -7.54 -36.14 -4.00
N HIS A 375 -8.43 -37.04 -4.42
CA HIS A 375 -9.64 -37.47 -3.72
C HIS A 375 -9.44 -38.21 -2.38
N LYS A 376 -8.23 -38.21 -1.81
CA LYS A 376 -7.92 -38.96 -0.59
C LYS A 376 -7.85 -38.02 0.60
N GLU A 377 -8.89 -38.09 1.43
CA GLU A 377 -8.94 -37.58 2.83
C GLU A 377 -9.42 -36.14 3.05
N TYR A 378 -10.50 -35.73 2.38
CA TYR A 378 -11.32 -34.58 2.83
C TYR A 378 -12.78 -34.99 2.97
N PHE A 379 -13.06 -35.81 4.00
CA PHE A 379 -14.37 -36.00 4.61
C PHE A 379 -14.19 -36.12 6.12
#